data_AF-A0AAW8E0D3-F1
#
_entry.id   AF-A0AAW8E0D3-F1
#
_cell.length_a   1.000
_cell.length_b   1.000
_cell.length_c   1.000
_cell.angle_alpha   90.00
_cell.angle_beta   90.00
_cell.angle_gamma   90.00
#
_symmetry.space_group_name_H-M   'P 1'
#
loop_
_entity.id
_entity.type
_entity.pdbx_description
1 polymer ?
#
loop_
_entity_poly.entity_id
_entity_poly.type
_entity_poly.pdbx_seq_one_letter_code
_entity_poly.pdbx_strand_id
1 'polypeptide(L)'
;MKALLVAALWAAAAMAAHAADSVTLTGSIGSRAILIVNGAPPKTVAVGETFQGVKLVSLQADQAVVESAGKRFSLRMDSPVSIGRGGIAGSGGNRIVLQADSRGHYMTQGQINGRAVTFMLDTGATTIALSAVDAQRIGLDYSKGQLVQMRTANGNAAGYRLRLQSVRVGDVEVYDIDAIVSQQPMPFVLLGNSFLNRFSMRRDADEMILEKRY
;
A
#
# COMPACT_ATOMS: atom_id res chain seq x y z
N MET A 1 -56.41 -23.25 25.89
CA MET A 1 -55.25 -23.96 25.30
C MET A 1 -54.76 -23.13 24.11
N LYS A 2 -53.48 -22.70 24.15
CA LYS A 2 -52.50 -22.52 23.05
C LYS A 2 -53.03 -22.02 21.68
N ALA A 3 -52.56 -20.98 20.99
CA ALA A 3 -51.32 -20.18 20.94
C ALA A 3 -51.64 -18.90 20.09
N LEU A 4 -51.20 -17.66 20.38
CA LEU A 4 -49.88 -17.04 20.19
C LEU A 4 -49.23 -17.28 18.81
N LEU A 5 -49.11 -16.21 18.00
CA LEU A 5 -48.00 -15.84 17.08
C LEU A 5 -48.50 -14.75 16.10
N VAL A 6 -48.47 -13.46 16.49
CA VAL A 6 -47.41 -12.47 16.20
C VAL A 6 -47.22 -12.20 14.70
N ALA A 7 -47.90 -11.15 14.23
CA ALA A 7 -47.54 -10.38 13.06
C ALA A 7 -46.47 -9.34 13.47
N ALA A 8 -45.32 -9.31 12.80
CA ALA A 8 -44.45 -8.14 12.82
C ALA A 8 -43.54 -8.13 11.59
N LEU A 9 -43.60 -6.99 10.90
CA LEU A 9 -42.85 -6.54 9.74
C LEU A 9 -41.40 -7.04 9.67
N TRP A 10 -41.02 -7.61 8.53
CA TRP A 10 -39.64 -7.64 8.09
C TRP A 10 -39.24 -6.23 7.63
N ALA A 11 -38.61 -5.48 8.52
CA ALA A 11 -37.92 -4.24 8.17
C ALA A 11 -36.65 -4.59 7.39
N ALA A 12 -36.58 -4.09 6.15
CA ALA A 12 -35.37 -4.09 5.35
C ALA A 12 -34.28 -3.27 6.05
N ALA A 13 -33.29 -3.94 6.64
CA ALA A 13 -32.06 -3.29 7.05
C ALA A 13 -31.15 -3.18 5.82
N ALA A 14 -31.21 -2.01 5.18
CA ALA A 14 -30.22 -1.59 4.20
C ALA A 14 -28.83 -1.61 4.85
N MET A 15 -27.98 -2.57 4.45
CA MET A 15 -26.56 -2.51 4.77
C MET A 15 -25.94 -1.40 3.92
N ALA A 16 -25.87 -0.20 4.50
CA ALA A 16 -25.07 0.87 3.95
C ALA A 16 -23.60 0.42 3.95
N ALA A 17 -23.08 0.11 2.77
CA ALA A 17 -21.65 -0.07 2.54
C ALA A 17 -20.93 1.24 2.92
N HIS A 18 -20.30 1.27 4.09
CA HIS A 18 -19.42 2.38 4.47
C HIS A 18 -18.10 2.24 3.70
N ALA A 19 -17.89 3.17 2.77
CA ALA A 19 -16.67 3.34 2.00
C ALA A 19 -15.48 3.71 2.91
N ALA A 20 -14.27 3.45 2.43
CA ALA A 20 -13.02 3.67 3.15
C ALA A 20 -12.88 5.10 3.70
N ASP A 21 -12.62 5.22 5.00
CA ASP A 21 -12.45 6.51 5.67
C ASP A 21 -11.08 7.12 5.36
N SER A 22 -11.03 8.28 4.68
CA SER A 22 -9.79 8.99 4.33
C SER A 22 -9.77 10.39 4.91
N VAL A 23 -8.61 10.85 5.38
CA VAL A 23 -8.44 12.20 5.90
C VAL A 23 -7.21 12.86 5.32
N THR A 24 -7.39 14.10 4.87
CA THR A 24 -6.32 14.93 4.32
C THR A 24 -6.22 16.22 5.12
N LEU A 25 -4.99 16.61 5.44
CA LEU A 25 -4.66 17.94 5.98
C LEU A 25 -4.34 18.87 4.79
N THR A 26 -5.24 19.81 4.52
CA THR A 26 -5.09 20.78 3.40
C THR A 26 -4.42 22.08 3.83
N GLY A 27 -4.30 22.33 5.13
CA GLY A 27 -3.63 23.51 5.65
C GLY A 27 -3.92 23.76 7.12
N SER A 28 -3.45 24.91 7.62
CA SER A 28 -3.73 25.36 8.98
C SER A 28 -3.98 26.87 9.00
N ILE A 29 -4.91 27.31 9.84
CA ILE A 29 -5.16 28.73 10.12
C ILE A 29 -4.92 28.95 11.61
N GLY A 30 -3.82 29.63 11.94
CA GLY A 30 -3.39 29.80 13.34
C GLY A 30 -3.17 28.45 14.02
N SER A 31 -3.92 28.19 15.10
CA SER A 31 -3.88 26.93 15.86
C SER A 31 -4.91 25.88 15.41
N ARG A 32 -5.55 26.06 14.25
CA ARG A 32 -6.59 25.16 13.72
C ARG A 32 -6.15 24.50 12.42
N ALA A 33 -6.49 23.23 12.24
CA ALA A 33 -6.22 22.46 11.02
C ALA A 33 -7.40 22.53 10.05
N ILE A 34 -7.15 22.57 8.75
CA ILE A 34 -8.16 22.39 7.71
C ILE A 34 -8.13 20.93 7.29
N LEU A 35 -9.19 20.18 7.63
CA LEU A 35 -9.31 18.75 7.37
C LEU A 35 -10.40 18.48 6.34
N ILE A 36 -10.11 17.58 5.40
CA ILE A 36 -11.08 16.95 4.52
C ILE A 36 -11.23 15.51 5.00
N VAL A 37 -12.43 15.11 5.41
CA VAL A 37 -12.74 13.73 5.83
C VAL A 37 -13.72 13.14 4.82
N ASN A 38 -13.40 12.00 4.23
CA ASN A 38 -14.25 11.27 3.29
C ASN A 38 -14.70 12.10 2.08
N GLY A 39 -13.85 13.00 1.60
CA GLY A 39 -14.17 13.91 0.49
C GLY A 39 -15.21 14.99 0.83
N ALA A 40 -15.58 15.16 2.10
CA ALA A 40 -16.45 16.24 2.54
C ALA A 40 -15.80 17.62 2.35
N PRO A 41 -16.59 18.71 2.32
CA PRO A 41 -16.04 20.07 2.27
C PRO A 41 -15.00 20.31 3.37
N PRO A 42 -13.90 21.03 3.08
CA PRO A 42 -12.85 21.31 4.06
C PRO A 42 -13.43 21.98 5.31
N LYS A 43 -13.13 21.41 6.49
CA LYS A 43 -13.56 21.96 7.77
C LYS A 43 -12.36 22.34 8.61
N THR A 44 -12.44 23.52 9.23
CA THR A 44 -11.44 24.00 10.18
C THR A 44 -11.70 23.42 11.57
N VAL A 45 -10.82 22.55 12.05
CA VAL A 45 -10.90 21.82 13.32
C VAL A 45 -9.84 22.32 14.30
N ALA A 46 -10.21 22.69 15.52
CA ALA A 46 -9.26 23.04 16.58
C ALA A 46 -8.68 21.82 17.29
N VAL A 47 -7.52 21.98 17.94
CA VAL A 47 -6.95 20.92 18.79
C VAL A 47 -7.95 20.57 19.89
N GLY A 48 -8.30 19.28 19.98
CA GLY A 48 -9.33 18.73 20.87
C GLY A 48 -10.70 18.55 20.22
N GLU A 49 -10.97 19.20 19.08
CA GLU A 49 -12.25 19.14 18.36
C GLU A 49 -12.33 17.87 17.48
N THR A 50 -13.53 17.32 17.33
CA THR A 50 -13.80 16.11 16.54
C THR A 50 -14.69 16.44 15.34
N PHE A 51 -14.34 15.90 14.18
CA PHE A 51 -15.11 16.04 12.94
C PHE A 51 -15.21 14.69 12.24
N GLN A 52 -16.43 14.22 11.96
CA GLN A 52 -16.69 12.94 11.26
C GLN A 52 -15.93 11.75 11.87
N GLY A 53 -15.88 11.66 13.22
CA GLY A 53 -15.17 10.60 13.94
C GLY A 53 -13.65 10.81 14.10
N VAL A 54 -13.10 11.90 13.57
CA VAL A 54 -11.66 12.23 13.59
C VAL A 54 -11.41 13.39 14.54
N LYS A 55 -10.69 13.15 15.62
CA LYS A 55 -10.32 14.16 16.64
C LYS A 55 -8.93 14.72 16.37
N LEU A 56 -8.77 16.04 16.32
CA LEU A 56 -7.44 16.64 16.24
C LEU A 56 -6.75 16.58 17.62
N VAL A 57 -5.61 15.89 17.72
CA VAL A 57 -4.85 15.70 18.96
C VAL A 57 -3.76 16.76 19.12
N SER A 58 -3.05 17.08 18.04
CA SER A 58 -2.04 18.14 18.04
C SER A 58 -1.83 18.69 16.64
N LEU A 59 -1.38 19.94 16.56
CA LEU A 59 -1.03 20.62 15.31
C LEU A 59 0.34 21.26 15.47
N GLN A 60 1.25 20.93 14.55
CA GLN A 60 2.57 21.52 14.36
C GLN A 60 2.64 22.11 12.94
N ALA A 61 3.71 22.84 12.62
CA ALA A 61 3.79 23.68 11.42
C ALA A 61 3.42 22.96 10.10
N ASP A 62 3.85 21.71 9.92
CA ASP A 62 3.61 20.89 8.72
C ASP A 62 2.92 19.55 9.00
N GLN A 63 2.57 19.30 10.26
CA GLN A 63 2.10 17.99 10.74
C GLN A 63 0.93 18.13 11.71
N ALA A 64 -0.12 17.35 11.49
CA ALA A 64 -1.23 17.22 12.43
C ALA A 64 -1.34 15.78 12.92
N VAL A 65 -1.53 15.58 14.23
CA VAL A 65 -1.88 14.26 14.77
C VAL A 65 -3.38 14.24 14.98
N VAL A 66 -4.05 13.27 14.38
CA VAL A 66 -5.48 13.03 14.55
C VAL A 66 -5.73 11.67 15.17
N GLU A 67 -6.85 11.51 15.85
CA GLU A 67 -7.28 10.25 16.45
C GLU A 67 -8.64 9.85 15.88
N SER A 68 -8.76 8.60 15.43
CA SER A 68 -10.02 8.03 14.95
C SER A 68 -10.11 6.59 15.41
N ALA A 69 -11.29 6.18 15.89
CA ALA A 69 -11.54 4.85 16.44
C ALA A 69 -10.47 4.41 17.48
N GLY A 70 -9.96 5.35 18.28
CA GLY A 70 -8.95 5.10 19.32
C GLY A 70 -7.51 4.91 18.83
N LYS A 71 -7.24 5.12 17.54
CA LYS A 71 -5.89 5.07 16.95
C LYS A 71 -5.44 6.46 16.51
N ARG A 72 -4.17 6.78 16.73
CA ARG A 72 -3.56 8.05 16.33
C ARG A 72 -2.88 7.93 14.98
N PHE A 73 -3.08 8.93 14.13
CA PHE A 73 -2.58 9.02 12.77
C PHE A 73 -1.89 10.35 12.60
N SER A 74 -0.71 10.34 11.98
CA SER A 74 0.03 11.56 11.66
C SER A 74 -0.29 11.97 10.22
N LEU A 75 -1.00 13.09 10.07
CA LEU A 75 -1.21 13.77 8.80
C LEU A 75 -0.05 14.70 8.50
N ARG A 76 0.40 14.70 7.25
CA ARG A 76 1.27 15.75 6.70
C ARG A 76 0.45 16.58 5.72
N MET A 77 0.82 17.84 5.54
CA MET A 77 0.20 18.67 4.50
C MET A 77 0.27 17.97 3.14
N ASP A 78 -0.84 17.98 2.41
CA ASP A 78 -1.00 17.45 1.05
C ASP A 78 -0.75 15.93 0.89
N SER A 79 -0.76 15.18 1.99
CA SER A 79 -0.70 13.72 1.96
C SER A 79 -1.96 13.12 2.59
N PRO A 80 -2.81 12.43 1.80
CA PRO A 80 -3.98 11.76 2.35
C PRO A 80 -3.53 10.58 3.23
N VAL A 81 -4.07 10.49 4.44
CA VAL A 81 -3.88 9.33 5.31
C VAL A 81 -5.22 8.61 5.41
N SER A 82 -5.22 7.32 5.05
CA SER A 82 -6.37 6.44 5.26
C SER A 82 -6.55 6.21 6.75
N ILE A 83 -7.67 6.67 7.29
CA ILE A 83 -8.01 6.56 8.71
C ILE A 83 -9.10 5.51 8.89
N GLY A 84 -8.90 4.35 8.27
CA GLY A 84 -9.71 3.16 8.45
C GLY A 84 -8.89 2.11 9.18
N ARG A 85 -9.31 1.76 10.42
CA ARG A 85 -8.88 0.59 11.20
C ARG A 85 -7.37 0.30 11.15
N GLY A 86 -6.63 1.00 12.00
CA GLY A 86 -5.17 0.99 11.94
C GLY A 86 -4.49 -0.37 12.14
N GLY A 87 -3.16 -0.29 12.12
CA GLY A 87 -2.17 -1.31 12.45
C GLY A 87 -2.73 -2.56 13.11
N ILE A 88 -2.98 -3.55 12.26
CA ILE A 88 -2.89 -4.97 12.54
C ILE A 88 -2.08 -5.50 11.36
N ALA A 89 -0.98 -6.18 11.64
CA ALA A 89 -0.33 -7.02 10.65
C ALA A 89 -1.39 -7.99 10.10
N GLY A 90 -1.84 -7.72 8.87
CA GLY A 90 -2.88 -8.49 8.19
C GLY A 90 -4.24 -7.80 8.15
N SER A 91 -4.51 -7.04 7.08
CA SER A 91 -5.81 -6.99 6.39
C SER A 91 -5.74 -6.10 5.14
N GLY A 92 -5.26 -6.68 4.04
CA GLY A 92 -5.80 -6.47 2.69
C GLY A 92 -6.06 -5.05 2.18
N GLY A 93 -5.03 -4.22 2.05
CA GLY A 93 -5.07 -3.22 0.99
C GLY A 93 -5.24 -3.94 -0.36
N ASN A 94 -6.10 -3.43 -1.24
CA ASN A 94 -6.28 -3.97 -2.59
C ASN A 94 -5.85 -2.97 -3.68
N ARG A 95 -5.37 -1.78 -3.34
CA ARG A 95 -5.03 -0.74 -4.31
C ARG A 95 -3.67 -0.14 -4.00
N ILE A 96 -2.82 -0.04 -5.02
CA ILE A 96 -1.53 0.65 -4.98
C ILE A 96 -1.60 1.77 -6.01
N VAL A 97 -1.15 2.97 -5.62
CA VAL A 97 -1.05 4.13 -6.51
C VAL A 97 0.41 4.58 -6.51
N LEU A 98 1.03 4.61 -7.69
CA LEU A 98 2.42 5.04 -7.88
C LEU A 98 2.45 6.24 -8.81
N GLN A 99 3.29 7.21 -8.50
CA GLN A 99 3.58 8.33 -9.40
C GLN A 99 4.89 8.07 -10.15
N ALA A 100 4.93 8.45 -11.41
CA ALA A 100 6.16 8.40 -12.20
C ALA A 100 7.16 9.44 -11.68
N ASP A 101 8.45 9.09 -11.71
CA ASP A 101 9.54 10.04 -11.50
C ASP A 101 9.73 10.92 -12.76
N SER A 102 10.65 11.89 -12.69
CA SER A 102 10.98 12.77 -13.81
C SER A 102 11.52 12.06 -15.05
N ARG A 103 11.86 10.77 -14.94
CA ARG A 103 12.35 9.91 -16.01
C ARG A 103 11.27 8.94 -16.51
N GLY A 104 10.06 8.99 -15.95
CA GLY A 104 8.94 8.12 -16.30
C GLY A 104 8.95 6.75 -15.62
N HIS A 105 9.82 6.51 -14.63
CA HIS A 105 9.85 5.25 -13.88
C HIS A 105 8.93 5.33 -12.66
N TYR A 106 8.30 4.20 -12.32
CA TYR A 106 7.52 4.09 -11.09
C TYR A 106 8.39 3.46 -10.01
N MET A 107 8.72 4.24 -8.99
CA MET A 107 9.52 3.81 -7.84
C MET A 107 8.63 3.72 -6.61
N THR A 108 8.84 2.70 -5.77
CA THR A 108 8.06 2.56 -4.54
C THR A 108 8.84 1.85 -3.44
N GLN A 109 8.58 2.25 -2.19
CA GLN A 109 9.09 1.53 -1.04
C GLN A 109 8.23 0.30 -0.77
N GLY A 110 8.88 -0.79 -0.40
CA GLY A 110 8.20 -2.02 -0.07
C GLY A 110 9.02 -2.90 0.85
N GLN A 111 8.53 -4.11 1.04
CA GLN A 111 9.21 -5.10 1.86
C GLN A 111 9.24 -6.46 1.16
N ILE A 112 10.35 -7.17 1.30
CA ILE A 112 10.48 -8.59 0.96
C ILE A 112 10.74 -9.32 2.26
N ASN A 113 9.88 -10.28 2.61
CA ASN A 113 9.95 -11.05 3.85
C ASN A 113 10.13 -10.15 5.10
N GLY A 114 9.39 -9.02 5.14
CA GLY A 114 9.44 -8.04 6.24
C GLY A 114 10.64 -7.08 6.23
N ARG A 115 11.51 -7.12 5.20
CA ARG A 115 12.70 -6.26 5.11
C ARG A 115 12.58 -5.22 4.01
N ALA A 116 12.95 -3.98 4.34
CA ALA A 116 12.77 -2.83 3.48
C ALA A 116 13.62 -2.87 2.20
N VAL A 117 12.97 -2.60 1.07
CA VAL A 117 13.56 -2.45 -0.25
C VAL A 117 12.88 -1.32 -1.03
N THR A 118 13.57 -0.79 -2.03
CA THR A 118 12.97 0.11 -3.02
C THR A 118 12.81 -0.66 -4.32
N PHE A 119 11.59 -0.70 -4.82
CA PHE A 119 11.22 -1.33 -6.07
C PHE A 119 11.15 -0.31 -7.20
N MET A 120 11.59 -0.72 -8.38
CA MET A 120 11.18 -0.14 -9.66
C MET A 120 10.13 -1.05 -10.29
N LEU A 121 8.98 -0.51 -10.69
CA LEU A 121 7.99 -1.26 -11.47
C LEU A 121 8.60 -1.61 -12.84
N ASP A 122 8.59 -2.88 -13.21
CA ASP A 122 9.09 -3.33 -14.50
C ASP A 122 8.15 -4.38 -15.10
N THR A 123 7.33 -3.94 -16.06
CA THR A 123 6.39 -4.82 -16.78
C THR A 123 7.09 -5.76 -17.76
N GLY A 124 8.35 -5.51 -18.11
CA GLY A 124 9.17 -6.38 -18.94
C GLY A 124 9.80 -7.54 -18.18
N ALA A 125 9.93 -7.43 -16.85
CA ALA A 125 10.47 -8.50 -16.02
C ALA A 125 9.44 -9.62 -15.77
N THR A 126 9.81 -10.87 -16.06
CA THR A 126 8.93 -12.03 -15.83
C THR A 126 8.66 -12.28 -14.34
N THR A 127 9.66 -12.08 -13.49
CA THR A 127 9.58 -12.25 -12.04
C THR A 127 10.10 -11.02 -11.32
N ILE A 128 9.87 -10.92 -10.02
CA ILE A 128 10.68 -10.04 -9.18
C ILE A 128 12.16 -10.39 -9.38
N ALA A 129 13.00 -9.37 -9.52
CA ALA A 129 14.43 -9.55 -9.69
C ALA A 129 15.20 -8.62 -8.76
N LEU A 130 16.23 -9.16 -8.10
CA LEU A 130 17.10 -8.41 -7.20
C LEU A 130 18.54 -8.82 -7.42
N SER A 131 19.47 -7.91 -7.10
CA SER A 131 20.90 -8.22 -7.14
C SER A 131 21.30 -9.18 -6.00
N ALA A 132 22.40 -9.90 -6.17
CA ALA A 132 23.01 -10.67 -5.08
C ALA A 132 23.32 -9.79 -3.86
N VAL A 133 23.73 -8.54 -4.08
CA VAL A 133 24.02 -7.56 -3.02
C VAL A 133 22.74 -7.21 -2.24
N ASP A 134 21.64 -6.95 -2.92
CA ASP A 134 20.35 -6.70 -2.26
C ASP A 134 19.85 -7.92 -1.49
N ALA A 135 19.98 -9.11 -2.08
CA ALA A 135 19.59 -10.36 -1.43
C ALA A 135 20.37 -10.55 -0.12
N GLN A 136 21.69 -10.32 -0.12
CA GLN A 136 22.52 -10.37 1.08
C GLN A 136 22.13 -9.30 2.09
N ARG A 137 21.89 -8.06 1.65
CA ARG A 137 21.47 -6.94 2.51
C ARG A 137 20.17 -7.27 3.25
N ILE A 138 19.23 -7.93 2.59
CA ILE A 138 17.98 -8.39 3.21
C ILE A 138 18.08 -9.81 3.78
N GLY A 139 19.28 -10.39 3.94
CA GLY A 139 19.45 -11.70 4.56
C GLY A 139 18.70 -12.84 3.87
N LEU A 140 18.48 -12.73 2.57
CA LEU A 140 17.86 -13.76 1.74
C LEU A 140 18.92 -14.78 1.33
N ASP A 141 18.82 -16.00 1.85
CA ASP A 141 19.70 -17.11 1.48
C ASP A 141 19.32 -17.67 0.11
N TYR A 142 19.80 -17.02 -0.96
CA TYR A 142 19.54 -17.43 -2.34
C TYR A 142 20.42 -18.57 -2.83
N SER A 143 21.43 -18.98 -2.05
CA SER A 143 22.35 -20.07 -2.42
C SER A 143 21.66 -21.43 -2.55
N LYS A 144 20.51 -21.58 -1.86
CA LYS A 144 19.62 -22.75 -1.93
C LYS A 144 18.62 -22.69 -3.08
N GLY A 145 18.60 -21.59 -3.84
CA GLY A 145 17.74 -21.42 -5.00
C GLY A 145 18.16 -22.28 -6.19
N GLN A 146 17.25 -22.47 -7.13
CA GLN A 146 17.53 -23.17 -8.38
C GLN A 146 18.38 -22.27 -9.29
N LEU A 147 19.56 -22.74 -9.72
CA LEU A 147 20.36 -22.04 -10.72
C LEU A 147 19.64 -22.03 -12.07
N VAL A 148 19.47 -20.86 -12.66
CA VAL A 148 18.75 -20.65 -13.92
C VAL A 148 19.51 -19.68 -14.83
N GLN A 149 19.30 -19.83 -16.13
CA GLN A 149 19.72 -18.86 -17.14
C GLN A 149 18.54 -17.94 -17.46
N MET A 150 18.82 -16.65 -17.56
CA MET A 150 17.87 -15.59 -17.86
C MET A 150 18.31 -14.83 -19.10
N ARG A 151 17.34 -14.34 -19.86
CA ARG A 151 17.59 -13.41 -20.96
C ARG A 151 17.23 -12.01 -20.48
N THR A 152 18.22 -11.14 -20.42
CA THR A 152 18.06 -9.75 -19.97
C THR A 152 18.32 -8.79 -21.13
N ALA A 153 18.09 -7.50 -20.92
CA ALA A 153 18.47 -6.47 -21.88
C ALA A 153 19.98 -6.47 -22.20
N ASN A 154 20.81 -6.89 -21.25
CA ASN A 154 22.27 -6.96 -21.40
C ASN A 154 22.75 -8.34 -21.91
N GLY A 155 21.84 -9.19 -22.39
CA GLY A 155 22.12 -10.54 -22.85
C GLY A 155 21.85 -11.61 -21.80
N ASN A 156 22.49 -12.77 -21.95
CA ASN A 156 22.26 -13.91 -21.06
C ASN A 156 22.92 -13.68 -19.70
N ALA A 157 22.20 -13.98 -18.64
CA ALA A 157 22.64 -13.84 -17.26
C ALA A 157 22.27 -15.08 -16.45
N ALA A 158 23.15 -15.49 -15.55
CA ALA A 158 22.83 -16.53 -14.57
C ALA A 158 22.21 -15.92 -13.31
N GLY A 159 21.30 -16.65 -12.69
CA GLY A 159 20.67 -16.25 -11.44
C GLY A 159 20.12 -17.43 -10.65
N TYR A 160 19.68 -17.16 -9.43
CA TYR A 160 19.06 -18.16 -8.55
C TYR A 160 17.58 -17.87 -8.44
N ARG A 161 16.75 -18.79 -8.93
CA ARG A 161 15.31 -18.75 -8.75
C ARG A 161 14.93 -19.28 -7.37
N LEU A 162 14.07 -18.54 -6.68
CA LEU A 162 13.57 -18.89 -5.36
C LEU A 162 12.18 -18.28 -5.16
N ARG A 163 11.58 -18.62 -4.01
CA ARG A 163 10.27 -18.12 -3.64
C ARG A 163 10.36 -17.18 -2.43
N LEU A 164 9.77 -16.01 -2.58
CA LEU A 164 9.63 -15.03 -1.51
C LEU A 164 8.39 -15.39 -0.69
N GLN A 165 8.54 -15.38 0.64
CA GLN A 165 7.44 -15.70 1.55
C GLN A 165 6.37 -14.61 1.48
N SER A 166 6.79 -13.35 1.52
CA SER A 166 5.90 -12.21 1.35
C SER A 166 6.58 -11.06 0.61
N VAL A 167 5.78 -10.35 -0.17
CA VAL A 167 6.13 -9.09 -0.82
C VAL A 167 5.05 -8.08 -0.50
N ARG A 168 5.44 -6.96 0.09
CA ARG A 168 4.54 -5.88 0.48
C ARG A 168 4.88 -4.60 -0.26
N VAL A 169 3.87 -3.95 -0.82
CA VAL A 169 3.96 -2.61 -1.42
C VAL A 169 2.77 -1.80 -0.92
N GLY A 170 3.05 -0.69 -0.22
CA GLY A 170 2.03 0.03 0.55
C GLY A 170 1.32 -0.92 1.54
N ASP A 171 -0.01 -0.91 1.49
CA ASP A 171 -0.86 -1.76 2.35
C ASP A 171 -1.16 -3.14 1.74
N VAL A 172 -0.65 -3.42 0.53
CA VAL A 172 -0.90 -4.68 -0.17
C VAL A 172 0.23 -5.65 0.07
N GLU A 173 -0.12 -6.82 0.59
CA GLU A 173 0.81 -7.93 0.78
C GLU A 173 0.37 -9.13 -0.07
N VAL A 174 1.36 -9.72 -0.73
CA VAL A 174 1.21 -10.90 -1.57
C VAL A 174 2.23 -11.94 -1.11
N TYR A 175 1.79 -13.19 -1.06
CA TYR A 175 2.58 -14.30 -0.56
C TYR A 175 3.03 -15.20 -1.71
N ASP A 176 4.07 -15.99 -1.43
CA ASP A 176 4.45 -17.12 -2.26
C ASP A 176 4.81 -16.73 -3.71
N ILE A 177 5.64 -15.68 -3.83
CA ILE A 177 5.98 -15.00 -5.09
C ILE A 177 7.31 -15.50 -5.64
N ASP A 178 7.33 -15.87 -6.92
CA ASP A 178 8.57 -16.21 -7.61
C ASP A 178 9.48 -14.99 -7.77
N ALA A 179 10.76 -15.18 -7.46
CA ALA A 179 11.79 -14.18 -7.66
C ALA A 179 13.08 -14.81 -8.19
N ILE A 180 13.95 -13.97 -8.74
CA ILE A 180 15.29 -14.34 -9.12
C ILE A 180 16.30 -13.39 -8.49
N VAL A 181 17.36 -13.97 -7.92
CA VAL A 181 18.57 -13.22 -7.57
C VAL A 181 19.54 -13.28 -8.75
N SER A 182 19.78 -12.14 -9.38
CA SER A 182 20.76 -12.01 -10.46
C SER A 182 22.18 -11.99 -9.91
N GLN A 183 23.08 -12.67 -10.62
CA GLN A 183 24.53 -12.57 -10.35
C GLN A 183 25.15 -11.33 -10.99
N GLN A 184 24.44 -10.67 -11.91
CA GLN A 184 24.88 -9.40 -12.47
C GLN A 184 24.47 -8.23 -11.57
N PRO A 185 25.24 -7.13 -11.56
CA PRO A 185 24.84 -5.91 -10.88
C PRO A 185 23.50 -5.39 -11.41
N MET A 186 22.64 -4.95 -10.50
CA MET A 186 21.36 -4.31 -10.84
C MET A 186 21.25 -2.99 -10.08
N PRO A 187 20.79 -1.90 -10.72
CA PRO A 187 20.67 -0.61 -10.05
C PRO A 187 19.46 -0.56 -9.09
N PHE A 188 18.44 -1.39 -9.33
CA PHE A 188 17.20 -1.41 -8.56
C PHE A 188 16.68 -2.83 -8.42
N VAL A 189 15.88 -3.07 -7.39
CA VAL A 189 15.03 -4.26 -7.30
C VAL A 189 13.84 -4.07 -8.23
N LEU A 190 13.60 -5.01 -9.13
CA LEU A 190 12.54 -4.95 -10.12
C LEU A 190 11.28 -5.64 -9.59
N LEU A 191 10.15 -4.94 -9.63
CA LEU A 191 8.83 -5.47 -9.32
C LEU A 191 8.19 -5.98 -10.62
N GLY A 192 8.45 -7.26 -10.93
CA GLY A 192 8.04 -7.90 -12.17
C GLY A 192 6.70 -8.65 -12.11
N ASN A 193 6.41 -9.35 -13.20
CA ASN A 193 5.09 -9.93 -13.46
C ASN A 193 4.65 -11.04 -12.49
N SER A 194 5.57 -11.72 -11.80
CA SER A 194 5.18 -12.65 -10.72
C SER A 194 4.39 -11.97 -9.60
N PHE A 195 4.62 -10.68 -9.37
CA PHE A 195 3.79 -9.83 -8.51
C PHE A 195 2.65 -9.16 -9.29
N LEU A 196 2.97 -8.51 -10.42
CA LEU A 196 2.01 -7.67 -11.16
C LEU A 196 0.80 -8.45 -11.69
N ASN A 197 0.94 -9.74 -12.01
CA ASN A 197 -0.16 -10.58 -12.48
C ASN A 197 -1.26 -10.81 -11.42
N ARG A 198 -1.00 -10.47 -10.15
CA ARG A 198 -2.01 -10.46 -9.08
C ARG A 198 -2.90 -9.22 -9.11
N PHE A 199 -2.60 -8.26 -9.98
CA PHE A 199 -3.27 -6.97 -10.06
C PHE A 199 -3.86 -6.73 -11.45
N SER A 200 -4.93 -5.94 -11.49
CA SER A 200 -5.34 -5.17 -12.65
C SER A 200 -4.48 -3.90 -12.68
N MET A 201 -4.00 -3.52 -13.86
CA MET A 201 -3.12 -2.39 -14.02
C MET A 201 -3.80 -1.33 -14.88
N ARG A 202 -3.85 -0.10 -14.39
CA ARG A 202 -4.35 1.06 -15.12
C ARG A 202 -3.35 2.20 -15.01
N ARG A 203 -2.95 2.76 -16.16
CA ARG A 203 -2.15 3.97 -16.23
C ARG A 203 -3.06 5.16 -16.54
N ASP A 204 -2.93 6.23 -15.76
CA ASP A 204 -3.64 7.49 -15.96
C ASP A 204 -2.62 8.62 -15.92
N ALA A 205 -2.23 9.13 -17.09
CA ALA A 205 -1.08 10.03 -17.27
C ALA A 205 0.20 9.50 -16.57
N ASP A 206 0.63 10.19 -15.52
CA ASP A 206 1.81 9.88 -14.71
C ASP A 206 1.51 8.97 -13.51
N GLU A 207 0.24 8.60 -13.30
CA GLU A 207 -0.19 7.70 -12.24
C GLU A 207 -0.29 6.25 -12.75
N MET A 208 0.23 5.31 -11.97
CA MET A 208 0.03 3.88 -12.13
C MET A 208 -0.82 3.34 -10.97
N ILE A 209 -1.95 2.76 -11.32
CA ILE A 209 -2.91 2.19 -10.37
C ILE A 209 -2.88 0.67 -10.52
N LEU A 210 -2.59 -0.04 -9.42
CA LEU A 210 -2.63 -1.49 -9.34
C LEU A 210 -3.75 -1.91 -8.39
N GLU A 211 -4.72 -2.68 -8.89
CA GLU A 211 -5.86 -3.18 -8.10
C GLU A 211 -5.79 -4.71 -7.99
N LYS A 212 -5.62 -5.22 -6.77
CA LYS A 212 -5.48 -6.65 -6.49
C LYS A 212 -6.74 -7.39 -6.93
N ARG A 213 -6.54 -8.44 -7.73
CA ARG A 213 -7.61 -9.25 -8.32
C ARG A 213 -8.08 -10.38 -7.39
N TYR A 214 -7.17 -10.93 -6.58
CA TYR A 214 -7.39 -12.06 -5.67
C TYR A 214 -6.24 -12.16 -4.66
#